data_AF-A0A0G0FT12-F1
#
_entry.id   AF-A0A0G0FT12-F1
#
_cell.length_a   1.000
_cell.length_b   1.000
_cell.length_c   1.000
_cell.angle_alpha   90.00
_cell.angle_beta   90.00
_cell.angle_gamma   90.00
#
_symmetry.space_group_name_H-M   'P 1'
#
loop_
_entity.id
_entity.type
_entity.pdbx_description
1 polymer ?
#
loop_
_entity_poly.entity_id
_entity_poly.type
_entity_poly.pdbx_seq_one_letter_code
_entity_poly.pdbx_strand_id
1 'polypeptide(L)'
;MIKKIIWYLVLPLVVGLSIYLIFFNKKATPNNTETSNNTNQTETTNPDTQNEDTADSANDNEETIMPLTGFSTDEQTSGVASDAKFTIEEVTNTARTGYHEFVFSLSSTGTDDPYVVATYRSDLGVIRIDLNQIEKDSGGIGYQKAVAINNEGISQLYHNVSSDQTEELYDIGVSKSTPFTITTSKMSDGWDVIVGVQYPGEVSTENLDLGSTEFGKLGQTIMGVDATKGSTLASYTYGSNSGVLKFVWNVSSTDANPIPSVSAAYDAEHKLVVTFGSVKTDKVYLAVDGIALPGNLAMQTERAAEKSMYTFYGLTEDVDYKLSAGLSPNQVIVEIQL
;
A
#
# COMPACT_ATOMS: atom_id res chain seq x y z
N MET A 1 32.94 -11.62 -39.16
CA MET A 1 31.79 -12.50 -38.83
C MET A 1 32.01 -13.43 -37.63
N ILE A 2 33.25 -13.67 -37.17
CA ILE A 2 33.54 -14.60 -36.05
C ILE A 2 33.15 -14.05 -34.65
N LYS A 3 33.07 -12.72 -34.46
CA LYS A 3 32.71 -12.13 -33.14
C LYS A 3 31.22 -12.24 -32.77
N LYS A 4 30.31 -12.39 -33.75
CA LYS A 4 28.86 -12.51 -33.46
C LYS A 4 28.45 -13.93 -33.05
N ILE A 5 29.21 -14.95 -33.47
CA ILE A 5 28.93 -16.36 -33.17
C ILE A 5 29.29 -16.72 -31.72
N ILE A 6 30.32 -16.07 -31.15
CA ILE A 6 30.74 -16.30 -29.75
C ILE A 6 29.65 -15.85 -28.76
N TRP A 7 28.90 -14.80 -29.09
CA TRP A 7 27.85 -14.28 -28.19
C TRP A 7 26.64 -15.24 -28.10
N TYR A 8 26.31 -15.94 -29.19
CA TYR A 8 25.24 -16.94 -29.20
C TYR A 8 25.60 -18.24 -28.46
N LEU A 9 26.89 -18.52 -28.22
CA LEU A 9 27.35 -19.69 -27.45
C LEU A 9 27.49 -19.40 -25.95
N VAL A 10 27.80 -18.16 -25.56
CA VAL A 10 28.01 -17.78 -24.16
C VAL A 10 26.68 -17.47 -23.46
N LEU A 11 25.71 -16.87 -24.15
CA LEU A 11 24.42 -16.50 -23.57
C LEU A 11 23.61 -17.68 -23.00
N PRO A 12 23.43 -18.82 -23.70
CA PRO A 12 22.67 -19.94 -23.14
C PRO A 12 23.41 -20.65 -21.99
N LEU A 13 24.74 -20.54 -21.93
CA LEU A 13 25.56 -21.18 -20.90
C LEU A 13 25.46 -20.42 -19.56
N VAL A 14 25.35 -19.09 -19.61
CA VAL A 14 25.10 -18.26 -18.42
C VAL A 14 23.67 -18.42 -17.91
N VAL A 15 22.68 -18.49 -18.81
CA VAL A 15 21.27 -18.71 -18.46
C VAL A 15 21.03 -20.13 -17.93
N GLY A 16 21.72 -21.14 -18.47
CA GLY A 16 21.65 -22.52 -17.97
C GLY A 16 22.24 -22.67 -16.56
N LEU A 17 23.31 -21.93 -16.23
CA LEU A 17 23.92 -21.99 -14.91
C LEU A 17 23.06 -21.30 -13.83
N SER A 18 22.37 -20.21 -14.16
CA SER A 18 21.48 -19.51 -13.23
C SER A 18 20.22 -20.32 -12.93
N ILE A 19 19.65 -21.04 -13.90
CA ILE A 19 18.49 -21.92 -13.67
C ILE A 19 18.89 -23.14 -12.81
N TYR A 20 20.08 -23.70 -13.01
CA TYR A 20 20.56 -24.85 -12.22
C TYR A 20 20.75 -24.49 -10.73
N LEU A 21 21.27 -23.30 -10.42
CA LEU A 21 21.49 -22.86 -9.03
C LEU A 21 20.19 -22.55 -8.28
N ILE A 22 19.13 -22.13 -8.97
CA ILE A 22 17.83 -21.83 -8.37
C ILE A 22 17.06 -23.13 -8.06
N PHE A 23 17.14 -24.15 -8.92
CA PHE A 23 16.35 -25.37 -8.75
C PHE A 23 17.01 -26.46 -7.89
N PHE A 24 18.34 -26.56 -7.80
CA PHE A 24 19.01 -27.70 -7.14
C PHE A 24 19.42 -27.50 -5.68
N ASN A 25 19.11 -26.36 -5.05
CA ASN A 25 19.53 -26.07 -3.66
C ASN A 25 18.42 -26.17 -2.60
N LYS A 26 17.32 -26.89 -2.85
CA LYS A 26 16.41 -27.30 -1.77
C LYS A 26 16.88 -28.62 -1.15
N LYS A 27 17.62 -28.51 -0.04
CA LYS A 27 17.96 -29.62 0.85
C LYS A 27 16.69 -30.09 1.58
N ALA A 28 16.36 -31.37 1.42
CA ALA A 28 15.30 -32.07 2.14
C ALA A 28 15.74 -32.53 3.53
N THR A 29 14.86 -32.48 4.54
CA THR A 29 14.80 -33.38 5.72
C THR A 29 13.48 -33.17 6.49
N PRO A 30 13.01 -34.11 7.35
CA PRO A 30 11.81 -34.90 7.06
C PRO A 30 10.70 -34.79 8.12
N ASN A 31 9.53 -35.36 7.76
CA ASN A 31 8.41 -35.72 8.63
C ASN A 31 8.85 -36.42 9.93
N ASN A 32 8.13 -36.15 11.02
CA ASN A 32 7.85 -37.18 12.02
C ASN A 32 6.42 -37.05 12.55
N THR A 33 5.68 -38.13 12.32
CA THR A 33 4.41 -38.51 12.90
C THR A 33 4.57 -38.77 14.40
N GLU A 34 3.59 -38.43 15.23
CA GLU A 34 3.21 -39.30 16.33
C GLU A 34 1.74 -39.10 16.74
N THR A 35 1.02 -40.20 16.60
CA THR A 35 -0.32 -40.48 17.10
C THR A 35 -0.27 -40.70 18.60
N SER A 36 -1.30 -40.29 19.35
CA SER A 36 -1.74 -41.09 20.49
C SER A 36 -3.25 -40.98 20.74
N ASN A 37 -3.90 -42.15 20.64
CA ASN A 37 -5.25 -42.45 21.11
C ASN A 37 -5.28 -42.61 22.64
N ASN A 38 -6.43 -42.29 23.25
CA ASN A 38 -7.20 -43.13 24.20
C ASN A 38 -8.22 -42.22 24.93
N THR A 39 -9.41 -42.61 25.37
CA THR A 39 -10.31 -43.78 25.22
C THR A 39 -11.47 -43.54 26.21
N ASN A 40 -12.73 -43.74 25.76
CA ASN A 40 -13.94 -44.24 26.46
C ASN A 40 -14.37 -43.64 27.84
N GLN A 41 -15.62 -43.60 28.30
CA GLN A 41 -16.92 -44.18 27.92
C GLN A 41 -17.99 -43.62 28.89
N THR A 42 -19.25 -43.48 28.42
CA THR A 42 -20.59 -43.79 29.04
C THR A 42 -20.86 -43.52 30.54
N GLU A 43 -22.04 -43.11 31.04
CA GLU A 43 -23.45 -43.40 30.65
C GLU A 43 -24.42 -42.49 31.48
N THR A 44 -25.47 -42.00 30.83
CA THR A 44 -26.92 -41.91 31.22
C THR A 44 -27.36 -41.49 32.64
N THR A 45 -28.30 -40.53 32.75
CA THR A 45 -29.70 -40.69 33.26
C THR A 45 -30.45 -39.34 33.36
N ASN A 46 -31.63 -39.26 32.76
CA ASN A 46 -32.71 -38.25 32.92
C ASN A 46 -33.80 -38.87 33.86
N PRO A 47 -34.77 -38.17 34.51
CA PRO A 47 -35.54 -37.05 33.95
C PRO A 47 -36.05 -35.93 34.91
N ASP A 48 -36.54 -34.86 34.26
CA ASP A 48 -37.58 -33.88 34.62
C ASP A 48 -37.63 -33.22 36.01
N THR A 49 -37.53 -31.88 36.02
CA THR A 49 -38.61 -31.00 36.49
C THR A 49 -38.49 -29.61 35.86
N GLN A 50 -39.60 -29.20 35.26
CA GLN A 50 -39.93 -27.94 34.60
C GLN A 50 -39.78 -26.72 35.52
N ASN A 51 -39.07 -25.69 35.07
CA ASN A 51 -39.27 -24.30 35.49
C ASN A 51 -38.90 -23.38 34.31
N GLU A 52 -39.93 -22.76 33.74
CA GLU A 52 -39.78 -21.61 32.86
C GLU A 52 -39.24 -20.46 33.69
N ASP A 53 -38.03 -19.99 33.38
CA ASP A 53 -37.73 -18.58 33.55
C ASP A 53 -36.77 -18.10 32.47
N THR A 54 -37.04 -16.88 32.04
CA THR A 54 -36.61 -16.29 30.77
C THR A 54 -35.11 -15.96 30.83
N ALA A 55 -34.30 -16.63 30.01
CA ALA A 55 -32.88 -16.30 29.83
C ALA A 55 -32.58 -16.08 28.34
N ASP A 56 -32.23 -14.82 28.08
CA ASP A 56 -31.70 -14.27 26.83
C ASP A 56 -30.62 -15.18 26.24
N SER A 57 -30.93 -15.86 25.14
CA SER A 57 -29.95 -16.63 24.38
C SER A 57 -29.12 -15.67 23.54
N ALA A 58 -28.14 -15.03 24.18
CA ALA A 58 -26.96 -14.59 23.48
C ALA A 58 -26.27 -15.85 22.93
N ASN A 59 -26.47 -16.08 21.63
CA ASN A 59 -25.75 -17.08 20.87
C ASN A 59 -24.31 -16.59 20.70
N ASP A 60 -23.51 -16.69 21.76
CA ASP A 60 -22.05 -16.55 21.71
C ASP A 60 -21.49 -17.78 20.99
N ASN A 61 -21.63 -17.76 19.66
CA ASN A 61 -20.63 -18.36 18.81
C ASN A 61 -19.40 -17.44 18.87
N GLU A 62 -18.66 -17.49 19.98
CA GLU A 62 -17.25 -17.11 19.94
C GLU A 62 -16.57 -18.13 19.02
N GLU A 63 -16.52 -17.82 17.72
CA GLU A 63 -15.50 -18.40 16.86
C GLU A 63 -14.19 -18.20 17.60
N THR A 64 -13.55 -19.31 17.99
CA THR A 64 -12.24 -19.27 18.62
C THR A 64 -11.26 -18.83 17.54
N ILE A 65 -11.11 -17.51 17.37
CA ILE A 65 -10.19 -16.92 16.41
C ILE A 65 -8.80 -17.35 16.85
N MET A 66 -8.19 -18.27 16.09
CA MET A 66 -6.81 -18.65 16.37
C MET A 66 -5.93 -17.42 16.20
N PRO A 67 -5.07 -17.10 17.19
CA PRO A 67 -4.23 -15.92 17.09
C PRO A 67 -3.28 -16.05 15.91
N LEU A 68 -3.16 -14.97 15.12
CA LEU A 68 -2.16 -14.88 14.06
C LEU A 68 -0.76 -15.08 14.64
N THR A 69 0.10 -15.76 13.88
CA THR A 69 1.50 -16.01 14.24
C THR A 69 2.41 -15.63 13.07
N GLY A 70 3.73 -15.70 13.25
CA GLY A 70 4.68 -15.43 12.16
C GLY A 70 4.95 -13.94 11.89
N PHE A 71 4.68 -13.06 12.85
CA PHE A 71 4.99 -11.64 12.72
C PHE A 71 6.49 -11.39 12.53
N SER A 72 6.85 -10.67 11.48
CA SER A 72 8.20 -10.20 11.20
C SER A 72 8.18 -8.88 10.44
N THR A 73 9.31 -8.19 10.34
CA THR A 73 9.47 -7.00 9.48
C THR A 73 9.92 -7.36 8.06
N ASP A 74 10.19 -8.64 7.81
CA ASP A 74 10.69 -9.14 6.54
C ASP A 74 9.55 -9.25 5.54
N GLU A 75 9.87 -9.20 4.25
CA GLU A 75 8.90 -9.48 3.20
C GLU A 75 8.27 -10.86 3.38
N GLN A 76 6.94 -10.91 3.24
CA GLN A 76 6.17 -12.14 3.31
C GLN A 76 5.39 -12.36 2.04
N THR A 77 5.20 -13.63 1.69
CA THR A 77 4.50 -14.05 0.47
C THR A 77 3.53 -15.16 0.80
N SER A 78 2.30 -15.05 0.28
CA SER A 78 1.32 -16.13 0.27
C SER A 78 0.96 -16.51 -1.17
N GLY A 79 0.72 -17.80 -1.39
CA GLY A 79 0.47 -18.36 -2.72
C GLY A 79 1.69 -18.30 -3.64
N VAL A 80 1.45 -18.55 -4.93
CA VAL A 80 2.44 -18.47 -6.01
C VAL A 80 1.79 -17.87 -7.25
N ALA A 81 2.56 -17.17 -8.08
CA ALA A 81 2.05 -16.60 -9.31
C ALA A 81 1.35 -17.67 -10.18
N SER A 82 0.13 -17.37 -10.59
CA SER A 82 -0.73 -18.21 -11.43
C SER A 82 -1.49 -17.33 -12.44
N ASP A 83 -2.19 -17.95 -13.37
CA ASP A 83 -3.09 -17.24 -14.30
C ASP A 83 -4.50 -17.09 -13.72
N ALA A 84 -4.74 -17.57 -12.49
CA ALA A 84 -6.04 -17.47 -11.84
C ALA A 84 -6.36 -16.01 -11.54
N LYS A 85 -7.62 -15.65 -11.81
CA LYS A 85 -8.11 -14.29 -11.67
C LYS A 85 -8.96 -14.15 -10.43
N PHE A 86 -8.82 -13.01 -9.76
CA PHE A 86 -9.52 -12.72 -8.53
C PHE A 86 -10.26 -11.39 -8.64
N THR A 87 -11.35 -11.27 -7.88
CA THR A 87 -12.04 -10.00 -7.62
C THR A 87 -11.97 -9.73 -6.13
N ILE A 88 -11.51 -8.54 -5.74
CA ILE A 88 -11.65 -8.07 -4.36
C ILE A 88 -13.11 -7.69 -4.18
N GLU A 89 -13.85 -8.44 -3.38
CA GLU A 89 -15.26 -8.17 -3.12
C GLU A 89 -15.43 -7.19 -1.95
N GLU A 90 -14.60 -7.35 -0.92
CA GLU A 90 -14.68 -6.56 0.30
C GLU A 90 -13.29 -6.37 0.93
N VAL A 91 -13.10 -5.21 1.55
CA VAL A 91 -11.93 -4.93 2.39
C VAL A 91 -12.43 -4.45 3.75
N THR A 92 -12.10 -5.20 4.80
CA THR A 92 -12.46 -4.86 6.18
C THR A 92 -11.22 -4.70 7.05
N ASN A 93 -11.39 -4.05 8.18
CA ASN A 93 -10.35 -3.95 9.21
C ASN A 93 -10.97 -4.09 10.59
N THR A 94 -10.22 -4.64 11.54
CA THR A 94 -10.67 -4.85 12.92
C THR A 94 -9.49 -4.74 13.88
N ALA A 95 -9.69 -3.98 14.95
CA ALA A 95 -8.73 -3.94 16.05
C ALA A 95 -8.78 -5.25 16.85
N ARG A 96 -7.64 -5.91 17.01
CA ARG A 96 -7.46 -7.08 17.86
C ARG A 96 -6.51 -6.76 19.00
N THR A 97 -6.40 -7.67 19.97
CA THR A 97 -5.39 -7.54 21.04
C THR A 97 -4.00 -7.78 20.46
N GLY A 98 -3.15 -6.74 20.50
CA GLY A 98 -1.75 -6.81 20.08
C GLY A 98 -1.47 -6.62 18.58
N TYR A 99 -2.51 -6.58 17.74
CA TYR A 99 -2.39 -6.29 16.31
C TYR A 99 -3.70 -5.74 15.74
N HIS A 100 -3.61 -5.10 14.58
CA HIS A 100 -4.75 -4.74 13.74
C HIS A 100 -4.85 -5.70 12.57
N GLU A 101 -6.06 -6.14 12.27
CA GLU A 101 -6.35 -7.12 11.22
C GLU A 101 -6.97 -6.39 10.03
N PHE A 102 -6.46 -6.68 8.83
CA PHE A 102 -7.06 -6.27 7.56
C PHE A 102 -7.41 -7.53 6.78
N VAL A 103 -8.62 -7.60 6.24
CA VAL A 103 -9.09 -8.76 5.48
C VAL A 103 -9.52 -8.30 4.10
N PHE A 104 -8.94 -8.90 3.07
CA PHE A 104 -9.35 -8.76 1.67
C PHE A 104 -10.05 -10.04 1.26
N SER A 105 -11.37 -9.97 1.11
CA SER A 105 -12.18 -11.11 0.68
C SER A 105 -12.21 -11.15 -0.85
N LEU A 106 -11.66 -12.24 -1.39
CA LEU A 106 -11.46 -12.44 -2.81
C LEU A 106 -12.40 -13.52 -3.33
N SER A 107 -13.13 -13.24 -4.41
CA SER A 107 -13.80 -14.29 -5.19
C SER A 107 -12.89 -14.73 -6.34
N SER A 108 -13.00 -15.99 -6.76
CA SER A 108 -12.28 -16.51 -7.92
C SER A 108 -13.13 -17.52 -8.68
N THR A 109 -12.89 -17.58 -10.00
CA THR A 109 -13.42 -18.67 -10.85
C THR A 109 -12.48 -19.88 -10.91
N GLY A 110 -11.24 -19.72 -10.42
CA GLY A 110 -10.22 -20.77 -10.35
C GLY A 110 -10.16 -21.47 -9.00
N THR A 111 -9.25 -22.43 -8.88
CA THR A 111 -8.99 -23.15 -7.62
C THR A 111 -7.69 -22.78 -6.94
N ASP A 112 -6.86 -21.98 -7.61
CA ASP A 112 -5.52 -21.63 -7.16
C ASP A 112 -5.57 -20.61 -6.03
N ASP A 113 -4.54 -20.66 -5.18
CA ASP A 113 -4.37 -19.74 -4.06
C ASP A 113 -3.99 -18.34 -4.60
N PRO A 114 -4.49 -17.25 -3.99
CA PRO A 114 -4.14 -15.91 -4.41
C PRO A 114 -2.65 -15.64 -4.13
N TYR A 115 -1.98 -15.01 -5.11
CA TYR A 115 -0.59 -14.59 -4.96
C TYR A 115 -0.54 -13.19 -4.36
N VAL A 116 -0.02 -13.10 -3.12
CA VAL A 116 0.03 -11.87 -2.35
C VAL A 116 1.41 -11.67 -1.77
N VAL A 117 1.94 -10.47 -1.92
CA VAL A 117 3.21 -10.06 -1.32
C VAL A 117 2.98 -8.91 -0.35
N ALA A 118 3.56 -8.99 0.84
CA ALA A 118 3.55 -7.92 1.83
C ALA A 118 4.98 -7.48 2.16
N THR A 119 5.26 -6.19 2.01
CA THR A 119 6.62 -5.65 2.16
C THR A 119 6.61 -4.34 2.94
N TYR A 120 7.46 -4.22 3.96
CA TYR A 120 7.68 -2.95 4.64
C TYR A 120 8.49 -1.98 3.77
N ARG A 121 7.90 -0.84 3.43
CA ARG A 121 8.47 0.25 2.66
C ARG A 121 8.86 1.39 3.59
N SER A 122 10.08 1.27 4.14
CA SER A 122 10.62 2.25 5.10
C SER A 122 10.68 3.68 4.57
N ASP A 123 10.88 3.84 3.25
CA ASP A 123 10.89 5.14 2.56
C ASP A 123 9.53 5.86 2.66
N LEU A 124 8.44 5.10 2.68
CA LEU A 124 7.08 5.62 2.72
C LEU A 124 6.42 5.51 4.10
N GLY A 125 7.00 4.75 5.02
CA GLY A 125 6.36 4.46 6.32
C GLY A 125 5.13 3.57 6.17
N VAL A 126 5.16 2.59 5.26
CA VAL A 126 3.99 1.72 5.01
C VAL A 126 4.37 0.26 4.93
N ILE A 127 3.42 -0.61 5.23
CA ILE A 127 3.44 -2.00 4.77
C ILE A 127 2.61 -2.04 3.50
N ARG A 128 3.25 -2.37 2.38
CA ARG A 128 2.58 -2.50 1.08
C ARG A 128 2.09 -3.93 0.90
N ILE A 129 0.83 -4.07 0.55
CA ILE A 129 0.20 -5.32 0.13
C ILE A 129 0.00 -5.24 -1.39
N ASP A 130 0.56 -6.22 -2.09
CA ASP A 130 0.48 -6.40 -3.52
C ASP A 130 -0.35 -7.64 -3.81
N LEU A 131 -1.59 -7.42 -4.24
CA LEU A 131 -2.51 -8.49 -4.65
C LEU A 131 -2.41 -8.65 -6.17
N ASN A 132 -1.94 -9.80 -6.61
CA ASN A 132 -1.70 -10.09 -8.02
C ASN A 132 -2.92 -10.75 -8.68
N GLN A 133 -3.04 -10.55 -9.99
CA GLN A 133 -4.11 -11.07 -10.83
C GLN A 133 -5.53 -10.64 -10.40
N ILE A 134 -5.65 -9.42 -9.88
CA ILE A 134 -6.94 -8.82 -9.60
C ILE A 134 -7.49 -8.22 -10.91
N GLU A 135 -8.69 -8.63 -11.31
CA GLU A 135 -9.38 -8.07 -12.49
C GLU A 135 -10.37 -6.97 -12.13
N LYS A 136 -10.79 -6.95 -10.86
CA LYS A 136 -11.76 -5.99 -10.35
C LYS A 136 -11.59 -5.81 -8.85
N ASP A 137 -11.66 -4.56 -8.42
CA ASP A 137 -11.76 -4.19 -7.02
C ASP A 137 -13.12 -3.56 -6.72
N SER A 138 -13.87 -4.20 -5.83
CA SER A 138 -15.17 -3.75 -5.30
C SER A 138 -15.09 -3.45 -3.80
N GLY A 139 -13.90 -3.47 -3.20
CA GLY A 139 -13.63 -3.34 -1.76
C GLY A 139 -13.99 -1.99 -1.13
N GLY A 140 -14.46 -1.03 -1.92
CA GLY A 140 -15.05 0.22 -1.44
C GLY A 140 -14.05 1.36 -1.22
N ILE A 141 -12.75 1.12 -1.34
CA ILE A 141 -11.71 2.16 -1.29
C ILE A 141 -11.29 2.49 -2.71
N GLY A 142 -11.62 3.68 -3.21
CA GLY A 142 -11.20 4.10 -4.55
C GLY A 142 -9.71 4.40 -4.65
N TYR A 143 -9.15 4.37 -5.87
CA TYR A 143 -7.76 4.75 -6.09
C TYR A 143 -7.41 6.13 -5.53
N GLN A 144 -6.24 6.20 -4.90
CA GLN A 144 -5.72 7.38 -4.21
C GLN A 144 -6.66 7.90 -3.10
N LYS A 145 -7.51 7.03 -2.55
CA LYS A 145 -8.31 7.26 -1.35
C LYS A 145 -7.84 6.35 -0.22
N ALA A 146 -8.27 6.68 0.99
CA ALA A 146 -7.92 5.92 2.17
C ALA A 146 -9.09 5.81 3.14
N VAL A 147 -9.05 4.78 3.96
CA VAL A 147 -9.84 4.66 5.19
C VAL A 147 -8.92 4.96 6.37
N ALA A 148 -9.33 5.92 7.21
CA ALA A 148 -8.59 6.26 8.41
C ALA A 148 -8.74 5.14 9.45
N ILE A 149 -7.62 4.73 10.04
CA ILE A 149 -7.55 3.73 11.13
C ILE A 149 -7.23 4.44 12.46
N ASN A 150 -6.19 5.29 12.46
CA ASN A 150 -5.75 6.12 13.59
C ASN A 150 -5.74 5.37 14.93
N ASN A 151 -5.09 4.21 14.97
CA ASN A 151 -5.05 3.36 16.15
C ASN A 151 -3.61 2.91 16.45
N GLU A 152 -3.10 3.31 17.61
CA GLU A 152 -1.77 2.96 18.15
C GLU A 152 -0.65 3.00 17.08
N GLY A 153 -0.60 4.08 16.30
CA GLY A 153 0.43 4.29 15.29
C GLY A 153 0.19 3.63 13.92
N ILE A 154 -0.97 2.99 13.72
CA ILE A 154 -1.49 2.65 12.39
C ILE A 154 -2.40 3.79 11.93
N SER A 155 -2.06 4.47 10.83
CA SER A 155 -2.74 5.71 10.41
C SER A 155 -3.94 5.44 9.51
N GLN A 156 -3.75 4.69 8.44
CA GLN A 156 -4.76 4.50 7.39
C GLN A 156 -4.48 3.26 6.54
N LEU A 157 -5.51 2.80 5.83
CA LEU A 157 -5.38 1.91 4.69
C LEU A 157 -5.59 2.72 3.41
N TYR A 158 -4.55 2.89 2.60
CA TYR A 158 -4.55 3.69 1.38
C TYR A 158 -4.53 2.79 0.15
N HIS A 159 -5.46 3.00 -0.78
CA HIS A 159 -5.48 2.30 -2.06
C HIS A 159 -4.60 3.05 -3.08
N ASN A 160 -3.45 2.45 -3.42
CA ASN A 160 -2.45 3.00 -4.32
C ASN A 160 -2.70 2.57 -5.77
N VAL A 161 -2.03 3.23 -6.72
CA VAL A 161 -2.14 2.94 -8.16
C VAL A 161 -0.97 2.06 -8.56
N SER A 162 -1.23 0.91 -9.19
CA SER A 162 -0.21 0.11 -9.85
C SER A 162 0.03 0.58 -11.29
N SER A 163 1.24 0.32 -11.80
CA SER A 163 1.53 0.39 -13.23
C SER A 163 1.08 -0.86 -13.99
N ASP A 164 0.85 -1.96 -13.27
CA ASP A 164 0.28 -3.19 -13.80
C ASP A 164 -1.23 -3.19 -13.55
N GLN A 165 -2.03 -3.38 -14.61
CA GLN A 165 -3.50 -3.39 -14.50
C GLN A 165 -4.06 -4.67 -13.87
N THR A 166 -3.19 -5.65 -13.57
CA THR A 166 -3.55 -6.90 -12.91
C THR A 166 -3.14 -6.92 -11.44
N GLU A 167 -2.59 -5.83 -10.91
CA GLU A 167 -2.19 -5.70 -9.51
C GLU A 167 -3.02 -4.63 -8.81
N GLU A 168 -3.48 -4.93 -7.60
CA GLU A 168 -3.99 -3.91 -6.68
C GLU A 168 -3.03 -3.71 -5.52
N LEU A 169 -2.70 -2.45 -5.24
CA LEU A 169 -1.72 -2.08 -4.24
C LEU A 169 -2.38 -1.36 -3.07
N TYR A 170 -2.25 -1.91 -1.87
CA TYR A 170 -2.73 -1.30 -0.64
C TYR A 170 -1.57 -0.97 0.28
N ASP A 171 -1.52 0.27 0.77
CA ASP A 171 -0.49 0.73 1.71
C ASP A 171 -1.12 0.91 3.09
N ILE A 172 -0.69 0.11 4.06
CA ILE A 172 -1.04 0.26 5.48
C ILE A 172 -0.02 1.22 6.10
N GLY A 173 -0.49 2.39 6.53
CA GLY A 173 0.36 3.40 7.16
C GLY A 173 0.79 3.03 8.57
N VAL A 174 2.09 3.04 8.84
CA VAL A 174 2.68 2.72 10.15
C VAL A 174 3.72 3.75 10.58
N SER A 175 3.70 4.11 11.86
CA SER A 175 4.56 5.16 12.43
C SER A 175 6.06 4.83 12.45
N LYS A 176 6.45 3.55 12.33
CA LYS A 176 7.83 3.05 12.28
C LYS A 176 7.87 1.63 11.71
N SER A 177 9.07 1.04 11.60
CA SER A 177 9.21 -0.37 11.20
C SER A 177 8.44 -1.27 12.15
N THR A 178 7.52 -2.04 11.58
CA THR A 178 6.46 -2.72 12.32
C THR A 178 6.36 -4.17 11.86
N PRO A 179 6.37 -5.15 12.77
CA PRO A 179 6.14 -6.53 12.40
C PRO A 179 4.72 -6.75 11.86
N PHE A 180 4.62 -7.50 10.78
CA PHE A 180 3.36 -7.89 10.15
C PHE A 180 3.40 -9.38 9.79
N THR A 181 2.24 -9.93 9.44
CA THR A 181 2.09 -11.29 8.94
C THR A 181 0.99 -11.34 7.90
N ILE A 182 1.10 -12.23 6.93
CA ILE A 182 0.02 -12.51 5.97
C ILE A 182 -0.32 -13.99 5.99
N THR A 183 -1.61 -14.29 5.92
CA THR A 183 -2.12 -15.65 5.73
C THR A 183 -3.30 -15.63 4.79
N THR A 184 -3.55 -16.75 4.11
CA THR A 184 -4.74 -16.95 3.29
C THR A 184 -5.60 -18.04 3.90
N SER A 185 -6.91 -17.83 3.88
CA SER A 185 -7.90 -18.82 4.30
C SER A 185 -8.85 -19.12 3.15
N LYS A 186 -9.06 -20.39 2.86
CA LYS A 186 -9.98 -20.81 1.80
C LYS A 186 -11.41 -20.77 2.33
N MET A 187 -12.28 -20.07 1.63
CA MET A 187 -13.72 -19.98 1.91
C MET A 187 -14.50 -20.82 0.89
N SER A 188 -15.83 -20.92 1.07
CA SER A 188 -16.70 -21.70 0.17
C SER A 188 -16.69 -21.24 -1.28
N ASP A 189 -16.47 -19.94 -1.49
CA ASP A 189 -16.65 -19.19 -2.72
C ASP A 189 -15.46 -18.29 -3.05
N GLY A 190 -14.34 -18.47 -2.34
CA GLY A 190 -13.20 -17.59 -2.48
C GLY A 190 -12.10 -17.79 -1.44
N TRP A 191 -11.39 -16.71 -1.16
CA TRP A 191 -10.25 -16.66 -0.25
C TRP A 191 -10.32 -15.39 0.58
N ASP A 192 -10.02 -15.50 1.87
CA ASP A 192 -9.67 -14.34 2.67
C ASP A 192 -8.15 -14.21 2.73
N VAL A 193 -7.64 -13.07 2.29
CA VAL A 193 -6.27 -12.65 2.54
C VAL A 193 -6.28 -11.83 3.81
N ILE A 194 -5.65 -12.34 4.86
CA ILE A 194 -5.64 -11.74 6.19
C ILE A 194 -4.24 -11.19 6.45
N VAL A 195 -4.17 -9.89 6.72
CA VAL A 195 -2.95 -9.17 7.08
C VAL A 195 -3.05 -8.74 8.54
N GLY A 196 -2.16 -9.26 9.38
CA GLY A 196 -2.02 -8.80 10.76
C GLY A 196 -0.85 -7.82 10.88
N VAL A 197 -1.08 -6.64 11.46
CA VAL A 197 -0.04 -5.64 11.71
C VAL A 197 0.04 -5.34 13.21
N GLN A 198 1.19 -5.59 13.84
CA GLN A 198 1.36 -5.24 15.25
C GLN A 198 1.25 -3.72 15.44
N TYR A 199 0.76 -3.27 16.59
CA TYR A 199 0.68 -1.84 16.85
C TYR A 199 2.08 -1.25 17.10
N PRO A 200 2.57 -0.31 16.28
CA PRO A 200 3.86 0.29 16.52
C PRO A 200 3.84 1.24 17.72
N GLY A 201 2.69 1.80 18.07
CA GLY A 201 2.57 2.93 18.99
C GLY A 201 2.71 4.27 18.27
N GLU A 202 2.10 5.29 18.86
CA GLU A 202 1.99 6.62 18.25
C GLU A 202 3.33 7.37 18.17
N VAL A 203 3.43 8.27 17.19
CA VAL A 203 4.51 9.25 17.05
C VAL A 203 3.89 10.63 16.95
N SER A 204 4.47 11.61 17.63
CA SER A 204 3.96 12.99 17.58
C SER A 204 4.18 13.60 16.20
N THR A 205 3.13 14.20 15.66
CA THR A 205 3.13 14.94 14.39
C THR A 205 2.85 16.43 14.58
N GLU A 206 2.74 16.90 15.83
CA GLU A 206 2.26 18.26 16.17
C GLU A 206 3.09 19.40 15.58
N ASN A 207 4.37 19.14 15.28
CA ASN A 207 5.29 20.13 14.75
C ASN A 207 5.52 20.00 13.23
N LEU A 208 4.75 19.14 12.56
CA LEU A 208 4.85 18.95 11.12
C LEU A 208 3.85 19.85 10.41
N ASP A 209 4.35 20.64 9.46
CA ASP A 209 3.49 21.35 8.53
C ASP A 209 3.02 20.37 7.46
N LEU A 210 1.71 20.12 7.42
CA LEU A 210 1.07 19.25 6.43
C LEU A 210 0.32 20.04 5.36
N GLY A 211 0.52 21.36 5.30
CA GLY A 211 -0.06 22.24 4.30
C GLY A 211 -1.53 22.57 4.56
N SER A 212 -2.23 22.94 3.50
CA SER A 212 -3.59 23.44 3.58
C SER A 212 -4.61 22.31 3.65
N THR A 213 -5.65 22.51 4.46
CA THR A 213 -6.86 21.66 4.49
C THR A 213 -7.94 22.15 3.53
N GLU A 214 -7.79 23.36 2.99
CA GLU A 214 -8.80 24.04 2.19
C GLU A 214 -8.30 24.35 0.78
N PHE A 215 -9.25 24.43 -0.15
CA PHE A 215 -9.05 24.87 -1.52
C PHE A 215 -8.96 26.40 -1.58
N GLY A 216 -8.10 26.93 -2.46
CA GLY A 216 -8.05 28.36 -2.74
C GLY A 216 -7.09 28.69 -3.88
N LYS A 217 -7.01 29.99 -4.22
CA LYS A 217 -6.20 30.49 -5.35
C LYS A 217 -4.88 31.15 -4.94
N LEU A 218 -4.76 31.51 -3.67
CA LEU A 218 -3.55 32.14 -3.15
C LEU A 218 -2.40 31.13 -3.07
N GLY A 219 -1.16 31.62 -3.05
CA GLY A 219 0.03 30.78 -2.88
C GLY A 219 -0.03 29.98 -1.57
N GLN A 220 0.25 28.69 -1.64
CA GLN A 220 0.30 27.77 -0.51
C GLN A 220 1.71 27.21 -0.33
N THR A 221 2.10 26.87 0.90
CA THR A 221 3.45 26.38 1.21
C THR A 221 3.36 25.36 2.33
N ILE A 222 4.28 24.39 2.26
CA ILE A 222 4.57 23.42 3.32
C ILE A 222 6.02 23.64 3.74
N MET A 223 6.23 23.88 5.02
CA MET A 223 7.55 23.95 5.66
C MET A 223 8.02 22.55 6.05
N GLY A 224 8.99 22.05 5.30
CA GLY A 224 9.53 20.70 5.48
C GLY A 224 11.06 20.67 5.45
N VAL A 225 11.61 19.52 5.08
CA VAL A 225 13.05 19.31 4.98
C VAL A 225 13.62 19.71 3.62
N ASP A 226 14.94 19.82 3.53
CA ASP A 226 15.67 20.18 2.30
C ASP A 226 16.62 19.06 1.84
N ALA A 227 17.44 19.32 0.83
CA ALA A 227 18.40 18.36 0.30
C ALA A 227 19.48 17.93 1.32
N THR A 228 19.81 18.77 2.31
CA THR A 228 20.81 18.44 3.34
C THR A 228 20.34 17.29 4.24
N LYS A 229 19.02 17.18 4.41
CA LYS A 229 18.32 16.09 5.10
C LYS A 229 17.89 14.95 4.17
N GLY A 230 18.48 14.87 2.98
CA GLY A 230 18.27 13.76 2.06
C GLY A 230 16.90 13.74 1.38
N SER A 231 16.19 14.87 1.34
CA SER A 231 14.85 14.95 0.74
C SER A 231 14.81 14.41 -0.69
N THR A 232 13.85 13.53 -0.95
CA THR A 232 13.74 12.78 -2.21
C THR A 232 12.28 12.72 -2.69
N LEU A 233 12.07 12.99 -3.99
CA LEU A 233 10.84 12.69 -4.71
C LEU A 233 11.02 11.33 -5.41
N ALA A 234 10.38 10.29 -4.87
CA ALA A 234 10.68 8.89 -5.20
C ALA A 234 9.86 8.35 -6.37
N SER A 235 8.56 8.64 -6.38
CA SER A 235 7.65 8.25 -7.45
C SER A 235 6.44 9.19 -7.44
N TYR A 236 5.53 9.00 -8.40
CA TYR A 236 4.31 9.79 -8.50
C TYR A 236 3.12 8.90 -8.86
N THR A 237 1.93 9.37 -8.55
CA THR A 237 0.66 8.86 -9.08
C THR A 237 -0.27 10.03 -9.34
N TYR A 238 -1.18 9.90 -10.31
CA TYR A 238 -2.19 10.91 -10.55
C TYR A 238 -3.50 10.27 -11.00
N GLY A 239 -4.60 10.98 -10.74
CA GLY A 239 -5.93 10.58 -11.13
C GLY A 239 -6.89 11.75 -11.01
N SER A 240 -8.11 11.57 -11.50
CA SER A 240 -9.16 12.57 -11.33
C SER A 240 -10.42 11.92 -10.79
N ASN A 241 -11.04 12.56 -9.81
CA ASN A 241 -12.33 12.14 -9.26
C ASN A 241 -13.19 13.37 -8.98
N SER A 242 -14.47 13.31 -9.35
CA SER A 242 -15.45 14.38 -9.13
C SER A 242 -14.98 15.78 -9.54
N GLY A 243 -14.30 15.90 -10.70
CA GLY A 243 -13.81 17.18 -11.21
C GLY A 243 -12.57 17.73 -10.49
N VAL A 244 -11.86 16.90 -9.72
CA VAL A 244 -10.59 17.29 -9.08
C VAL A 244 -9.47 16.40 -9.61
N LEU A 245 -8.45 16.99 -10.23
CA LEU A 245 -7.18 16.33 -10.49
C LEU A 245 -6.42 16.21 -9.16
N LYS A 246 -5.99 15.00 -8.82
CA LYS A 246 -5.09 14.74 -7.69
C LYS A 246 -3.76 14.24 -8.25
N PHE A 247 -2.68 14.97 -7.98
CA PHE A 247 -1.31 14.56 -8.30
C PHE A 247 -0.55 14.37 -6.99
N VAL A 248 0.08 13.21 -6.84
CA VAL A 248 0.75 12.76 -5.62
C VAL A 248 2.21 12.50 -5.92
N TRP A 249 3.10 13.12 -5.16
CA TRP A 249 4.51 12.74 -5.07
C TRP A 249 4.69 11.89 -3.83
N ASN A 250 5.21 10.68 -3.99
CA ASN A 250 5.71 9.88 -2.87
C ASN A 250 7.09 10.41 -2.49
N VAL A 251 7.26 10.79 -1.23
CA VAL A 251 8.43 11.52 -0.74
C VAL A 251 9.11 10.77 0.40
N SER A 252 10.40 11.04 0.59
CA SER A 252 11.17 10.49 1.72
C SER A 252 12.31 11.43 2.11
N SER A 253 12.85 11.24 3.32
CA SER A 253 14.04 11.92 3.79
C SER A 253 14.84 11.02 4.75
N THR A 254 16.00 11.48 5.19
CA THR A 254 16.78 10.83 6.26
C THR A 254 16.49 11.42 7.64
N ASP A 255 15.58 12.38 7.73
CA ASP A 255 15.16 13.05 8.97
C ASP A 255 13.86 12.45 9.50
N ALA A 256 13.48 12.77 10.74
CA ALA A 256 12.21 12.33 11.29
C ALA A 256 11.01 12.92 10.53
N ASN A 257 11.16 14.12 9.93
CA ASN A 257 10.19 14.68 9.01
C ASN A 257 10.49 14.22 7.56
N PRO A 258 9.65 13.38 6.94
CA PRO A 258 9.86 12.91 5.58
C PRO A 258 9.45 13.92 4.51
N ILE A 259 8.73 14.98 4.88
CA ILE A 259 8.07 15.90 3.93
C ILE A 259 9.05 17.00 3.49
N PRO A 260 9.31 17.19 2.19
CA PRO A 260 10.09 18.32 1.67
C PRO A 260 9.40 19.66 1.90
N SER A 261 10.20 20.73 1.97
CA SER A 261 9.68 22.07 1.75
C SER A 261 9.20 22.25 0.32
N VAL A 262 7.96 22.68 0.15
CA VAL A 262 7.31 22.85 -1.17
C VAL A 262 6.34 24.03 -1.16
N SER A 263 6.25 24.75 -2.27
CA SER A 263 5.27 25.82 -2.47
C SER A 263 4.52 25.63 -3.78
N ALA A 264 3.28 26.09 -3.83
CA ALA A 264 2.49 26.15 -5.05
C ALA A 264 1.92 27.55 -5.22
N ALA A 265 1.93 28.08 -6.44
CA ALA A 265 1.33 29.37 -6.77
C ALA A 265 1.10 29.49 -8.28
N TYR A 266 0.15 30.34 -8.68
CA TYR A 266 -0.04 30.72 -10.08
C TYR A 266 1.03 31.67 -10.56
N ASP A 267 1.47 31.50 -11.81
CA ASP A 267 2.25 32.49 -12.54
C ASP A 267 1.37 33.52 -13.26
N ALA A 268 1.99 34.43 -14.01
CA ALA A 268 1.28 35.47 -14.74
C ALA A 268 0.44 34.94 -15.93
N GLU A 269 0.59 33.66 -16.29
CA GLU A 269 -0.08 33.00 -17.42
C GLU A 269 -1.11 31.95 -16.93
N HIS A 270 -1.55 32.02 -15.67
CA HIS A 270 -2.50 31.08 -15.05
C HIS A 270 -1.99 29.63 -14.97
N LYS A 271 -0.67 29.42 -15.01
CA LYS A 271 -0.08 28.09 -14.79
C LYS A 271 0.17 27.90 -13.31
N LEU A 272 -0.31 26.79 -12.75
CA LEU A 272 0.00 26.43 -11.37
C LEU A 272 1.41 25.84 -11.31
N VAL A 273 2.30 26.48 -10.57
CA VAL A 273 3.71 26.06 -10.45
C VAL A 273 3.95 25.52 -9.05
N VAL A 274 4.23 24.22 -8.95
CA VAL A 274 4.67 23.56 -7.71
C VAL A 274 6.19 23.54 -7.69
N THR A 275 6.78 24.16 -6.68
CA THR A 275 8.23 24.32 -6.52
C THR A 275 8.73 23.61 -5.28
N PHE A 276 9.59 22.62 -5.47
CA PHE A 276 10.41 22.03 -4.43
C PHE A 276 11.76 22.77 -4.42
N GLY A 277 11.96 23.61 -3.41
CA GLY A 277 13.08 24.57 -3.37
C GLY A 277 14.46 23.93 -3.26
N SER A 278 14.56 22.79 -2.56
CA SER A 278 15.80 22.02 -2.40
C SER A 278 15.46 20.56 -2.11
N VAL A 279 15.63 19.70 -3.11
CA VAL A 279 15.52 18.25 -3.02
C VAL A 279 16.77 17.60 -3.58
N LYS A 280 17.33 16.66 -2.81
CA LYS A 280 18.59 15.97 -3.14
C LYS A 280 18.41 15.09 -4.37
N THR A 281 17.31 14.34 -4.40
CA THR A 281 16.98 13.41 -5.49
C THR A 281 15.56 13.67 -5.98
N ASP A 282 15.39 13.73 -7.28
CA ASP A 282 14.08 13.78 -7.92
C ASP A 282 14.04 12.75 -9.05
N LYS A 283 13.35 11.64 -8.79
CA LYS A 283 13.15 10.56 -9.75
C LYS A 283 11.91 10.78 -10.63
N VAL A 284 11.09 11.78 -10.28
CA VAL A 284 9.81 12.05 -10.93
C VAL A 284 9.98 12.98 -12.12
N TYR A 285 10.89 13.96 -12.05
CA TYR A 285 10.97 15.07 -13.00
C TYR A 285 10.90 14.66 -14.48
N LEU A 286 11.77 13.75 -14.95
CA LEU A 286 11.74 13.30 -16.36
C LEU A 286 10.54 12.42 -16.71
N ALA A 287 10.01 11.68 -15.73
CA ALA A 287 8.95 10.71 -15.99
C ALA A 287 7.61 11.39 -16.30
N VAL A 288 7.45 12.65 -15.86
CA VAL A 288 6.20 13.42 -15.99
C VAL A 288 6.35 14.64 -16.88
N ASP A 289 7.51 14.84 -17.50
CA ASP A 289 7.70 15.95 -18.42
C ASP A 289 6.89 15.75 -19.70
N GLY A 290 5.99 16.69 -20.00
CA GLY A 290 5.14 16.68 -21.18
C GLY A 290 3.96 15.70 -21.13
N ILE A 291 3.67 15.08 -19.98
CA ILE A 291 2.53 14.14 -19.90
C ILE A 291 1.20 14.89 -19.95
N ALA A 292 0.22 14.26 -20.59
CA ALA A 292 -1.17 14.69 -20.50
C ALA A 292 -1.79 14.24 -19.17
N LEU A 293 -2.54 15.14 -18.55
CA LEU A 293 -3.26 14.92 -17.30
C LEU A 293 -4.77 15.05 -17.56
N PRO A 294 -5.61 14.49 -16.68
CA PRO A 294 -7.05 14.73 -16.70
C PRO A 294 -7.42 16.23 -16.77
N GLY A 295 -8.57 16.53 -17.39
CA GLY A 295 -9.09 17.90 -17.49
C GLY A 295 -8.40 18.78 -18.53
N ASN A 296 -7.81 18.18 -19.57
CA ASN A 296 -7.00 18.88 -20.59
C ASN A 296 -5.76 19.59 -20.01
N LEU A 297 -5.36 19.21 -18.81
CA LEU A 297 -4.12 19.68 -18.21
C LEU A 297 -2.94 18.90 -18.78
N ALA A 298 -1.76 19.48 -18.66
CA ALA A 298 -0.51 18.79 -18.89
C ALA A 298 0.56 19.34 -17.96
N MET A 299 1.64 18.58 -17.83
CA MET A 299 2.73 18.90 -16.91
C MET A 299 4.01 19.19 -17.70
N GLN A 300 4.71 20.25 -17.31
CA GLN A 300 6.09 20.49 -17.72
C GLN A 300 6.95 20.55 -16.47
N THR A 301 8.17 20.04 -16.56
CA THR A 301 9.11 20.06 -15.45
C THR A 301 10.37 20.84 -15.77
N GLU A 302 10.93 21.46 -14.74
CA GLU A 302 12.25 22.08 -14.80
C GLU A 302 13.04 21.67 -13.56
N ARG A 303 14.29 21.29 -13.75
CA ARG A 303 15.21 21.01 -12.63
C ARG A 303 16.52 21.76 -12.82
N ALA A 304 16.87 22.56 -11.82
CA ALA A 304 18.12 23.29 -11.76
C ALA A 304 18.80 22.99 -10.41
N ALA A 305 19.89 22.22 -10.45
CA ALA A 305 20.55 21.69 -9.27
C ALA A 305 19.58 20.94 -8.34
N GLU A 306 19.34 21.45 -7.13
CA GLU A 306 18.43 20.86 -6.14
C GLU A 306 16.99 21.35 -6.28
N LYS A 307 16.74 22.39 -7.07
CA LYS A 307 15.40 22.95 -7.25
C LYS A 307 14.66 22.17 -8.34
N SER A 308 13.46 21.69 -8.02
CA SER A 308 12.53 21.10 -8.98
C SER A 308 11.24 21.92 -9.07
N MET A 309 10.76 22.11 -10.29
CA MET A 309 9.53 22.82 -10.59
C MET A 309 8.64 21.94 -11.47
N TYR A 310 7.36 21.82 -11.08
CA TYR A 310 6.31 21.13 -11.82
C TYR A 310 5.23 22.14 -12.18
N THR A 311 5.08 22.41 -13.46
CA THR A 311 4.16 23.41 -13.99
C THR A 311 2.97 22.71 -14.61
N PHE A 312 1.78 22.93 -14.04
CA PHE A 312 0.51 22.49 -14.59
C PHE A 312 -0.01 23.58 -15.51
N TYR A 313 -0.19 23.26 -16.79
CA TYR A 313 -0.72 24.16 -17.81
C TYR A 313 -1.96 23.57 -18.47
N GLY A 314 -2.71 24.41 -19.19
CA GLY A 314 -4.01 24.06 -19.78
C GLY A 314 -5.21 24.72 -19.09
N LEU A 315 -4.97 25.41 -17.97
CA LEU A 315 -5.97 26.26 -17.32
C LEU A 315 -6.19 27.56 -18.11
N THR A 316 -7.43 28.01 -18.19
CA THR A 316 -7.80 29.29 -18.82
C THR A 316 -7.91 30.44 -17.82
N GLU A 317 -7.98 30.11 -16.52
CA GLU A 317 -8.04 31.05 -15.39
C GLU A 317 -7.50 30.37 -14.13
N ASP A 318 -7.22 31.14 -13.08
CA ASP A 318 -6.86 30.59 -11.78
C ASP A 318 -8.07 29.85 -11.18
N VAL A 319 -7.93 28.55 -10.99
CA VAL A 319 -8.91 27.70 -10.31
C VAL A 319 -8.50 27.48 -8.86
N ASP A 320 -9.39 26.95 -8.03
CA ASP A 320 -8.98 26.61 -6.68
C ASP A 320 -8.12 25.35 -6.69
N TYR A 321 -7.05 25.38 -5.89
CA TYR A 321 -6.19 24.23 -5.65
C TYR A 321 -5.89 24.08 -4.15
N LYS A 322 -5.38 22.92 -3.78
CA LYS A 322 -4.91 22.62 -2.42
C LYS A 322 -3.57 21.90 -2.49
N LEU A 323 -2.61 22.37 -1.70
CA LEU A 323 -1.31 21.75 -1.48
C LEU A 323 -1.29 21.19 -0.04
N SER A 324 -1.20 19.88 0.08
CA SER A 324 -1.16 19.19 1.38
C SER A 324 -0.12 18.08 1.39
N ALA A 325 0.19 17.56 2.58
CA ALA A 325 1.03 16.39 2.77
C ALA A 325 0.34 15.33 3.64
N GLY A 326 0.76 14.08 3.44
CA GLY A 326 0.33 12.93 4.21
C GLY A 326 1.53 12.16 4.74
N LEU A 327 1.36 11.46 5.86
CA LEU A 327 2.36 10.58 6.44
C LEU A 327 1.84 9.16 6.38
N SER A 328 2.74 8.21 6.07
CA SER A 328 2.42 6.78 6.05
C SER A 328 1.15 6.47 5.23
N PRO A 329 1.19 6.56 3.88
CA PRO A 329 2.35 6.87 3.04
C PRO A 329 2.81 8.33 3.09
N ASN A 330 4.13 8.52 3.08
CA ASN A 330 4.77 9.85 3.02
C ASN A 330 4.54 10.48 1.64
N GLN A 331 3.73 11.53 1.58
CA GLN A 331 3.23 12.11 0.35
C GLN A 331 3.19 13.64 0.39
N VAL A 332 3.47 14.26 -0.76
CA VAL A 332 3.04 15.62 -1.08
C VAL A 332 1.95 15.51 -2.15
N ILE A 333 0.87 16.27 -1.99
CA ILE A 333 -0.34 16.16 -2.79
C ILE A 333 -0.72 17.55 -3.28
N VAL A 334 -0.96 17.67 -4.58
CA VAL A 334 -1.69 18.82 -5.13
C VAL A 334 -3.02 18.34 -5.69
N GLU A 335 -4.10 19.00 -5.27
CA GLU A 335 -5.45 18.82 -5.79
C GLU A 335 -5.87 20.09 -6.53
N ILE A 336 -6.30 19.97 -7.78
CA ILE A 336 -6.66 21.09 -8.67
C ILE A 336 -8.09 20.88 -9.16
N GLN A 337 -8.97 21.88 -8.99
CA GLN A 337 -10.32 21.83 -9.55
C GLN A 337 -10.27 21.98 -11.09
N LEU A 338 -11.00 21.13 -11.81
CA LEU A 338 -11.00 21.03 -13.28
C LEU A 338 -12.20 21.71 -13.94
#